data_AF-A0A6S7EKG3-F1
#
_entry.id   AF-A0A6S7EKG3-F1
#
_cell.length_a   1.000
_cell.length_b   1.000
_cell.length_c   1.000
_cell.angle_alpha   90.00
_cell.angle_beta   90.00
_cell.angle_gamma   90.00
#
_symmetry.space_group_name_H-M   'P 1'
#
loop_
_entity.id
_entity.type
_entity.pdbx_description
1 polymer ?
#
loop_
_entity_poly.entity_id
_entity_poly.type
_entity_poly.pdbx_seq_one_letter_code
_entity_poly.pdbx_strand_id
1 'polypeptide(L)'
;MKLNRNAQRKLLEALATRYPNWTGISAALSHLDYNLDEPTKVGTAHYLADHGLIEFFESAVSPADQQLRITAKGLDFLQDDGGLSAILGIVTIKLHDDTIKQLIEAKILASDLPPQEKKRWTDQLRSLPAETTKHLVMKLVDKGLESGPSALAAIGTILGSAV
;
A
#
# COMPACT_ATOMS: atom_id res chain seq x y z
N MET A 1 14.22 20.39 -5.83
CA MET A 1 12.92 21.08 -5.77
C MET A 1 12.28 20.80 -4.42
N LYS A 2 11.72 21.82 -3.74
CA LYS A 2 11.03 21.62 -2.46
C LYS A 2 9.59 21.19 -2.73
N LEU A 3 9.18 20.02 -2.24
CA LEU A 3 7.81 19.54 -2.44
C LEU A 3 6.82 20.41 -1.65
N ASN A 4 5.79 20.90 -2.33
CA ASN A 4 4.72 21.69 -1.74
C ASN A 4 3.40 20.92 -1.80
N ARG A 5 2.99 20.33 -0.67
CA ARG A 5 1.75 19.54 -0.57
C ARG A 5 0.49 20.36 -0.85
N ASN A 6 0.49 21.65 -0.52
CA ASN A 6 -0.65 22.52 -0.81
C ASN A 6 -0.79 22.76 -2.32
N ALA A 7 0.33 23.01 -3.01
CA ALA A 7 0.34 23.18 -4.47
C ALA A 7 -0.12 21.90 -5.20
N GLN A 8 0.37 20.74 -4.76
CA GLN A 8 -0.05 19.44 -5.29
C GLN A 8 -1.57 19.24 -5.17
N ARG A 9 -2.11 19.46 -3.97
CA ARG A 9 -3.53 19.31 -3.69
C ARG A 9 -4.38 20.27 -4.52
N LYS A 10 -4.01 21.56 -4.58
CA LYS A 10 -4.72 22.57 -5.39
C LYS A 10 -4.76 22.21 -6.88
N LEU A 11 -3.65 21.72 -7.44
CA LEU A 11 -3.62 21.31 -8.84
C LEU A 11 -4.55 20.11 -9.09
N LEU A 12 -4.52 19.11 -8.21
CA LEU A 12 -5.41 17.96 -8.30
C LEU A 12 -6.89 18.37 -8.17
N GLU A 13 -7.23 19.23 -7.21
CA GLU A 13 -8.59 19.76 -7.04
C GLU A 13 -9.06 20.52 -8.30
N ALA A 14 -8.20 21.36 -8.87
CA ALA A 14 -8.51 22.09 -10.11
C ALA A 14 -8.81 21.13 -11.28
N LEU A 15 -7.98 20.10 -11.47
CA LEU A 15 -8.19 19.10 -12.52
C LEU A 15 -9.40 18.19 -12.25
N ALA A 16 -9.69 17.89 -10.98
CA ALA A 16 -10.84 17.08 -10.57
C ALA A 16 -12.17 17.72 -10.98
N THR A 17 -12.30 19.05 -10.91
CA THR A 17 -13.52 19.76 -11.34
C THR A 17 -13.85 19.59 -12.83
N ARG A 18 -12.87 19.18 -13.64
CA ARG A 18 -12.98 19.04 -15.09
C ARG A 18 -12.94 17.60 -15.56
N TYR A 19 -12.71 16.64 -14.66
CA TYR A 19 -12.67 15.21 -15.00
C TYR A 19 -13.95 14.78 -15.74
N PRO A 20 -13.86 13.97 -16.83
CA PRO A 20 -12.67 13.33 -17.40
C PRO A 20 -11.94 14.14 -18.49
N ASN A 21 -12.21 15.45 -18.59
CA ASN A 21 -11.68 16.30 -19.66
C ASN A 21 -10.24 16.77 -19.42
N TRP A 22 -9.54 17.06 -20.51
CA TRP A 22 -8.20 17.66 -20.50
C TRP A 22 -8.28 19.17 -20.20
N THR A 23 -7.26 19.69 -19.52
CA THR A 23 -7.13 21.11 -19.17
C THR A 23 -5.77 21.62 -19.64
N GLY A 24 -5.74 22.73 -20.38
CA GLY A 24 -4.47 23.32 -20.81
C GLY A 24 -3.54 23.64 -19.63
N ILE A 25 -2.25 23.38 -19.77
CA ILE A 25 -1.25 23.47 -18.68
C ILE A 25 -1.25 24.85 -18.03
N SER A 26 -1.30 25.93 -18.82
CA SER A 26 -1.33 27.30 -18.30
C SER A 26 -2.58 27.55 -17.44
N ALA A 27 -3.75 27.08 -17.90
CA ALA A 27 -5.00 27.21 -17.14
C ALA A 27 -4.94 26.40 -15.84
N ALA A 28 -4.42 25.18 -15.88
CA ALA A 28 -4.27 24.33 -14.69
C ALA A 28 -3.30 24.94 -13.66
N LEU A 29 -2.14 25.44 -14.10
CA LEU A 29 -1.12 26.04 -13.22
C LEU A 29 -1.54 27.42 -12.70
N SER A 30 -2.49 28.10 -13.35
CA SER A 30 -3.02 29.38 -12.88
C SER A 30 -3.74 29.30 -11.53
N HIS A 31 -4.20 28.11 -11.13
CA HIS A 31 -4.81 27.86 -9.81
C HIS A 31 -3.80 27.74 -8.66
N LEU A 32 -2.50 27.67 -8.96
CA LEU A 32 -1.44 27.63 -7.96
C LEU A 32 -1.14 29.03 -7.41
N ASP A 33 -0.56 29.08 -6.22
CA ASP A 33 -0.18 30.34 -5.57
C ASP A 33 0.70 31.18 -6.51
N TYR A 34 0.34 32.45 -6.68
CA TYR A 34 1.03 33.39 -7.56
C TYR A 34 2.47 33.64 -7.14
N ASN A 35 2.80 33.45 -5.86
CA ASN A 35 4.15 33.60 -5.31
C ASN A 35 5.07 32.41 -5.64
N LEU A 36 4.52 31.30 -6.17
CA LEU A 36 5.35 30.17 -6.60
C LEU A 36 6.04 30.52 -7.92
N ASP A 37 7.34 30.27 -7.97
CA ASP A 37 8.12 30.38 -9.18
C ASP A 37 7.66 29.35 -10.22
N GLU A 38 7.79 29.70 -11.50
CA GLU A 38 7.35 28.85 -12.61
C GLU A 38 7.98 27.45 -12.60
N PRO A 39 9.29 27.28 -12.32
CA PRO A 39 9.90 25.95 -12.17
C PRO A 39 9.23 25.08 -11.10
N THR A 40 8.82 25.66 -9.96
CA THR A 40 8.11 24.93 -8.91
C THR A 40 6.70 24.52 -9.34
N LYS A 41 5.98 25.36 -10.10
CA LYS A 41 4.65 25.03 -10.64
C LYS A 41 4.72 23.88 -11.63
N VAL A 42 5.60 24.00 -12.64
CA VAL A 42 5.81 22.98 -13.67
C VAL A 42 6.32 21.69 -13.05
N GLY A 43 7.30 21.77 -12.13
CA GLY A 43 7.81 20.59 -11.43
C GLY A 43 6.77 19.91 -10.54
N THR A 44 5.79 20.64 -10.00
CA THR A 44 4.65 20.05 -9.28
C THR A 44 3.81 19.18 -10.22
N ALA A 45 3.51 19.63 -11.43
CA ALA A 45 2.77 18.84 -12.42
C ALA A 45 3.55 17.58 -12.83
N HIS A 46 4.84 17.71 -13.16
CA HIS A 46 5.68 16.55 -13.48
C HIS A 46 5.75 15.54 -12.35
N TYR A 47 5.96 16.00 -11.12
CA TYR A 47 6.02 15.11 -9.96
C TYR A 47 4.72 14.33 -9.76
N LEU A 48 3.55 14.97 -9.96
CA LEU A 48 2.26 14.29 -9.90
C LEU A 48 2.09 13.29 -11.05
N ALA A 49 2.60 13.59 -12.24
CA ALA A 49 2.58 12.68 -13.38
C ALA A 49 3.49 11.47 -13.18
N ASP A 50 4.69 11.66 -12.62
CA ASP A 50 5.62 10.56 -12.28
C ASP A 50 5.00 9.56 -11.30
N HIS A 51 4.08 10.02 -10.45
CA HIS A 51 3.32 9.17 -9.52
C HIS A 51 2.00 8.64 -10.10
N GLY A 52 1.70 8.97 -11.36
CA GLY A 52 0.49 8.57 -12.07
C GLY A 52 -0.78 9.20 -11.52
N LEU A 53 -0.69 10.35 -10.83
CA LEU A 53 -1.84 11.08 -10.29
C LEU A 53 -2.47 12.00 -11.34
N ILE A 54 -1.68 12.45 -12.31
CA ILE A 54 -2.14 13.18 -13.50
C ILE A 54 -1.45 12.63 -14.75
N GLU A 55 -1.96 12.99 -15.92
CA GLU A 55 -1.40 12.66 -17.23
C GLU A 55 -1.13 13.94 -18.02
N PHE A 56 -0.07 13.91 -18.84
CA PHE A 56 0.21 14.93 -19.84
C PHE A 56 -0.27 14.46 -21.21
N PHE A 57 -0.89 15.39 -21.94
CA PHE A 57 -1.08 15.27 -23.38
C PHE A 57 -0.13 16.26 -24.06
N GLU A 58 0.82 15.72 -24.81
CA GLU A 58 1.74 16.53 -25.62
C GLU A 58 1.17 16.68 -27.04
N SER A 59 0.89 17.92 -27.43
CA SER A 59 0.45 18.22 -28.79
C SER A 59 1.64 18.12 -29.76
N ALA A 60 1.47 17.34 -30.84
CA ALA A 60 2.44 17.26 -31.92
C ALA A 60 2.53 18.54 -32.76
N VAL A 61 1.57 19.46 -32.60
CA VAL A 61 1.46 20.69 -33.39
C VAL A 61 2.16 21.86 -32.69
N SER A 62 2.09 21.94 -31.36
CA SER A 62 2.71 23.00 -30.57
C SER A 62 3.06 22.50 -29.17
N PRO A 63 4.33 22.61 -28.74
CA PRO A 63 4.74 22.31 -27.37
C PRO A 63 4.03 23.16 -26.31
N ALA A 64 3.47 24.32 -26.70
CA ALA A 64 2.73 25.19 -25.79
C ALA A 64 1.29 24.70 -25.51
N ASP A 65 0.77 23.76 -26.33
CA ASP A 65 -0.59 23.22 -26.19
C ASP A 65 -0.64 21.97 -25.29
N GLN A 66 0.31 21.86 -24.35
CA GLN A 66 0.28 20.78 -23.38
C GLN A 66 -0.98 20.84 -22.53
N GLN A 67 -1.58 19.68 -22.29
CA GLN A 67 -2.77 19.55 -21.45
C GLN A 67 -2.53 18.54 -20.33
N LEU A 68 -3.24 18.75 -19.23
CA LEU A 68 -3.21 17.93 -18.03
C LEU A 68 -4.60 17.31 -17.80
N ARG A 69 -4.60 16.09 -17.28
CA ARG A 69 -5.82 15.42 -16.81
C ARG A 69 -5.53 14.66 -15.52
N ILE A 70 -6.44 14.71 -14.55
CA ILE A 70 -6.32 13.87 -13.34
C ILE A 70 -6.68 12.41 -13.64
N THR A 71 -5.94 11.47 -13.06
CA THR A 71 -6.22 10.04 -13.20
C THR A 71 -7.19 9.55 -12.12
N ALA A 72 -7.69 8.32 -12.25
CA ALA A 72 -8.44 7.68 -11.16
C ALA A 72 -7.63 7.63 -9.86
N LYS A 73 -6.31 7.36 -9.95
CA LYS A 73 -5.40 7.39 -8.80
C LYS A 73 -5.26 8.79 -8.19
N GLY A 74 -5.26 9.84 -9.01
CA GLY A 74 -5.28 11.22 -8.55
C GLY A 74 -6.58 11.60 -7.84
N LEU A 75 -7.73 11.11 -8.33
CA LEU A 75 -9.02 11.30 -7.68
C LEU A 75 -9.08 10.56 -6.33
N ASP A 76 -8.61 9.32 -6.29
CA ASP A 76 -8.52 8.53 -5.05
C ASP A 76 -7.60 9.19 -4.02
N PHE A 77 -6.50 9.81 -4.46
CA PHE A 77 -5.60 10.57 -3.60
C PHE A 77 -6.26 11.78 -2.92
N LEU A 78 -7.33 12.33 -3.51
CA LEU A 78 -8.09 13.44 -2.91
C LEU A 78 -9.10 12.97 -1.85
N GLN A 79 -9.41 11.68 -1.78
CA GLN A 79 -10.36 11.13 -0.79
C GLN A 79 -9.66 10.88 0.55
N ASP A 80 -10.36 11.18 1.64
CA ASP A 80 -9.84 10.99 3.00
C ASP A 80 -9.76 9.51 3.42
N ASP A 81 -10.37 8.60 2.65
CA ASP A 81 -10.39 7.15 2.87
C ASP A 81 -9.43 6.36 1.95
N GLY A 82 -8.65 7.05 1.11
CA GLY A 82 -7.77 6.42 0.12
C GLY A 82 -8.46 5.93 -1.15
N GLY A 83 -9.76 6.20 -1.30
CA GLY A 83 -10.53 5.99 -2.52
C GLY A 83 -10.67 4.53 -2.96
N LEU A 84 -11.07 4.34 -4.22
CA LEU A 84 -11.37 3.01 -4.78
C LEU A 84 -10.13 2.12 -4.84
N SER A 85 -8.93 2.70 -4.99
CA SER A 85 -7.65 2.00 -4.92
C SER A 85 -7.42 1.29 -3.59
N ALA A 86 -7.89 1.84 -2.46
CA ALA A 86 -7.80 1.17 -1.16
C ALA A 86 -8.73 -0.06 -1.08
N ILE A 87 -9.89 0.01 -1.75
CA ILE A 87 -10.87 -1.08 -1.78
C ILE A 87 -10.44 -2.20 -2.75
N LEU A 88 -9.83 -1.85 -3.89
CA LEU A 88 -9.38 -2.81 -4.90
C LEU A 88 -7.96 -3.34 -4.66
N GLY A 89 -7.14 -2.66 -3.86
CA GLY A 89 -5.76 -3.01 -3.53
C GLY A 89 -5.59 -4.12 -2.49
N ILE A 90 -6.56 -5.03 -2.36
CA ILE A 90 -6.51 -6.11 -1.38
C ILE A 90 -5.40 -7.09 -1.78
N VAL A 91 -4.28 -7.09 -1.04
CA VAL A 91 -3.23 -8.09 -1.23
C VAL A 91 -3.69 -9.40 -0.58
N THR A 92 -4.12 -10.35 -1.40
CA THR A 92 -4.45 -11.70 -0.91
C THR A 92 -3.15 -12.46 -0.65
N ILE A 93 -2.73 -12.53 0.61
CA ILE A 93 -1.59 -13.37 1.03
C ILE A 93 -2.08 -14.82 1.08
N LYS A 94 -1.56 -15.65 0.17
CA LYS A 94 -1.80 -17.10 0.17
C LYS A 94 -0.62 -17.81 0.83
N LEU A 95 -0.89 -18.45 1.96
CA LEU A 95 0.08 -19.32 2.63
C LEU A 95 -0.15 -20.77 2.17
N HIS A 96 0.90 -21.42 1.68
CA HIS A 96 0.84 -22.85 1.33
C HIS A 96 0.90 -23.69 2.60
N ASP A 97 0.10 -24.76 2.68
CA ASP A 97 0.04 -25.62 3.87
C ASP A 97 1.41 -26.19 4.25
N ASP A 98 2.23 -26.55 3.27
CA ASP A 98 3.58 -27.07 3.51
C ASP A 98 4.49 -26.03 4.15
N THR A 99 4.40 -24.76 3.73
CA THR A 99 5.17 -23.66 4.33
C THR A 99 4.78 -23.47 5.79
N ILE A 100 3.48 -23.55 6.09
CA ILE A 100 2.98 -23.44 7.45
C ILE A 100 3.48 -24.61 8.31
N LYS A 101 3.36 -25.84 7.81
CA LYS A 101 3.84 -27.04 8.53
C LYS A 101 5.34 -26.94 8.82
N GLN A 102 6.14 -26.47 7.87
CA GLN A 102 7.58 -26.27 8.07
C GLN A 102 7.87 -25.24 9.17
N LEU A 103 7.12 -24.13 9.23
CA LEU A 103 7.29 -23.11 10.27
C LEU A 103 6.96 -23.66 11.66
N ILE A 104 5.85 -24.41 11.79
CA ILE A 104 5.47 -25.03 13.06
C ILE A 104 6.49 -26.12 13.46
N GLU A 105 6.92 -26.95 12.50
CA GLU A 105 7.93 -27.98 12.73
C GLU A 105 9.25 -27.39 13.24
N ALA A 106 9.72 -26.30 12.63
CA ALA A 106 10.93 -25.60 13.08
C ALA A 106 10.81 -25.12 14.55
N LYS A 107 9.63 -24.66 14.96
CA LYS A 107 9.38 -24.26 16.37
C LYS A 107 9.32 -25.45 17.32
N ILE A 108 8.74 -26.57 16.91
CA ILE A 108 8.73 -27.82 17.69
C ILE A 108 10.17 -28.32 17.89
N LEU A 109 10.98 -28.34 16.84
CA LEU A 109 12.36 -28.81 16.90
C LEU A 109 13.24 -27.91 17.79
N ALA A 110 13.00 -26.60 17.77
CA ALA A 110 13.70 -25.62 18.60
C ALA A 110 13.25 -25.58 20.07
N SER A 111 12.14 -26.23 20.43
CA SER A 111 11.62 -26.25 21.81
C SER A 111 12.44 -27.17 22.73
N ASP A 112 12.26 -27.03 24.05
CA ASP A 112 12.90 -27.90 25.05
C ASP A 112 12.20 -29.26 25.25
N LEU A 113 11.38 -29.68 24.30
CA LEU A 113 10.66 -30.96 24.37
C LEU A 113 11.63 -32.17 24.32
N PRO A 114 11.30 -33.28 25.01
CA PRO A 114 12.05 -34.52 24.88
C PRO A 114 12.12 -35.02 23.42
N PRO A 115 13.21 -35.70 23.00
CA PRO A 115 13.36 -36.16 21.61
C PRO A 115 12.22 -37.04 21.09
N GLN A 116 11.62 -37.85 21.97
CA GLN A 116 10.47 -38.69 21.60
C GLN A 116 9.21 -37.88 21.32
N GLU A 117 8.96 -36.81 22.08
CA GLU A 117 7.81 -35.93 21.89
C GLU A 117 7.95 -35.07 20.65
N LYS A 118 9.16 -34.54 20.39
CA LYS A 118 9.48 -33.82 19.15
C LYS A 118 9.13 -34.66 17.93
N LYS A 119 9.61 -35.92 17.89
CA LYS A 119 9.34 -36.83 16.77
C LYS A 119 7.84 -37.09 16.62
N ARG A 120 7.15 -37.40 17.71
CA ARG A 120 5.70 -37.64 17.71
C ARG A 120 4.91 -36.44 17.16
N TRP A 121 5.25 -35.22 17.59
CA TRP A 121 4.52 -34.02 17.20
C TRP A 121 4.78 -33.64 15.74
N THR A 122 6.03 -33.78 15.27
CA THR A 122 6.39 -33.59 13.87
C THR A 122 5.67 -34.58 12.95
N ASP A 123 5.64 -35.86 13.33
CA ASP A 123 4.97 -36.90 12.53
C ASP A 123 3.45 -36.64 12.45
N GLN A 124 2.84 -36.23 13.57
CA GLN A 124 1.43 -35.81 13.60
C GLN A 124 1.18 -34.60 12.69
N LEU A 125 1.99 -33.56 12.78
CA LEU A 125 1.87 -32.33 11.97
C LEU A 125 1.96 -32.62 10.46
N ARG A 126 2.88 -33.49 10.05
CA ARG A 126 3.04 -33.89 8.64
C ARG A 126 1.84 -34.66 8.12
N SER A 127 1.22 -35.49 8.96
CA SER A 127 0.03 -36.28 8.62
C SER A 127 -1.27 -35.48 8.53
N LEU A 128 -1.30 -34.21 8.97
CA LEU A 128 -2.52 -33.41 8.98
C LEU A 128 -3.00 -33.06 7.55
N PRO A 129 -4.31 -33.19 7.28
CA PRO A 129 -4.92 -32.62 6.07
C PRO A 129 -4.78 -31.09 6.01
N ALA A 130 -4.92 -30.54 4.80
CA ALA A 130 -4.92 -29.09 4.54
C ALA A 130 -5.95 -28.34 5.42
N GLU A 131 -7.20 -28.80 5.41
CA GLU A 131 -8.31 -28.23 6.19
C GLU A 131 -7.99 -28.16 7.70
N THR A 132 -7.43 -29.24 8.26
CA THR A 132 -7.06 -29.28 9.68
C THR A 132 -5.85 -28.40 9.97
N THR A 133 -4.91 -28.28 9.03
CA THR A 133 -3.76 -27.38 9.13
C THR A 133 -4.22 -25.92 9.23
N LYS A 134 -5.17 -25.51 8.38
CA LYS A 134 -5.79 -24.18 8.45
C LYS A 134 -6.40 -23.90 9.82
N HIS A 135 -7.19 -24.82 10.36
CA HIS A 135 -7.79 -24.67 11.69
C HIS A 135 -6.74 -24.61 12.82
N LEU A 136 -5.68 -25.41 12.72
CA LEU A 136 -4.58 -25.38 13.68
C LEU A 136 -3.90 -24.01 13.69
N VAL A 137 -3.62 -23.44 12.51
CA VAL A 137 -3.00 -22.12 12.38
C VAL A 137 -3.85 -21.04 13.00
N MET A 138 -5.15 -21.01 12.68
CA MET A 138 -6.07 -20.03 13.26
C MET A 138 -6.03 -20.08 14.80
N LYS A 139 -6.11 -21.29 15.38
CA LYS A 139 -6.01 -21.47 16.84
C LYS A 139 -4.65 -21.07 17.42
N LEU A 140 -3.56 -21.31 16.71
CA LEU A 140 -2.21 -20.90 17.14
C LEU A 140 -2.06 -19.38 17.11
N VAL A 141 -2.61 -18.72 16.09
CA VAL A 141 -2.66 -17.27 15.99
C VAL A 141 -3.52 -16.71 17.13
N ASP A 142 -4.72 -17.21 17.33
CA ASP A 142 -5.61 -16.79 18.43
C ASP A 142 -4.90 -16.93 19.78
N LYS A 143 -4.32 -18.10 20.08
CA LYS A 143 -3.56 -18.33 21.32
C LYS A 143 -2.32 -17.44 21.43
N GLY A 144 -1.66 -17.15 20.33
CA GLY A 144 -0.52 -16.24 20.27
C GLY A 144 -0.92 -14.81 20.61
N LEU A 145 -2.07 -14.35 20.11
CA LEU A 145 -2.62 -13.02 20.40
C LEU A 145 -3.21 -12.94 21.83
N GLU A 146 -3.79 -14.02 22.32
CA GLU A 146 -4.27 -14.17 23.71
C GLU A 146 -3.14 -14.16 24.75
N SER A 147 -1.87 -14.30 24.34
CA SER A 147 -0.71 -14.21 25.25
C SER A 147 -0.51 -12.83 25.89
N GLY A 148 -1.42 -11.88 25.63
CA GLY A 148 -1.60 -10.66 26.41
C GLY A 148 -0.52 -9.60 26.11
N PRO A 149 0.17 -9.04 27.12
CA PRO A 149 1.10 -7.92 26.94
C PRO A 149 2.22 -8.19 25.94
N SER A 150 2.70 -9.44 25.85
CA SER A 150 3.79 -9.82 24.94
C SER A 150 3.36 -9.75 23.47
N ALA A 151 2.12 -10.14 23.14
CA ALA A 151 1.60 -10.02 21.79
C ALA A 151 1.45 -8.55 21.37
N LEU A 152 0.87 -7.72 22.25
CA LEU A 152 0.70 -6.29 21.99
C LEU A 152 2.04 -5.56 21.86
N ALA A 153 3.03 -5.89 22.69
CA ALA A 153 4.38 -5.34 22.59
C ALA A 153 5.10 -5.75 21.29
N ALA A 154 4.93 -7.00 20.85
CA ALA A 154 5.48 -7.47 19.58
C ALA A 154 4.81 -6.75 18.39
N ILE A 155 3.49 -6.60 18.41
CA ILE A 155 2.74 -5.84 17.39
C ILE A 155 3.23 -4.39 17.35
N GLY A 156 3.33 -3.72 18.51
CA GLY A 156 3.80 -2.33 18.59
C GLY A 156 5.24 -2.16 18.08
N THR A 157 6.12 -3.11 18.36
CA THR A 157 7.51 -3.09 17.85
C THR A 157 7.55 -3.25 16.33
N ILE A 158 6.81 -4.22 15.79
CA ILE A 158 6.79 -4.48 14.35
C ILE A 158 6.17 -3.31 13.59
N LEU A 159 5.02 -2.81 14.04
CA LEU A 159 4.34 -1.66 13.42
C LEU A 159 5.14 -0.36 13.59
N GLY A 160 5.78 -0.15 14.74
CA GLY A 160 6.64 1.02 14.98
C GLY A 160 7.93 1.02 14.17
N SER A 161 8.42 -0.16 13.74
CA SER A 161 9.58 -0.29 12.84
C SER A 161 9.26 -0.22 11.35
N ALA A 162 7.96 -0.27 11.00
CA ALA A 162 7.47 -0.23 9.63
C ALA A 162 7.02 1.18 9.17
N VAL A 163 7.21 2.19 10.02
CA VAL A 163 6.93 3.62 9.76
C VAL A 163 8.23 4.41 9.68
#